data_AF-A0AAX0ZE74-F1
#
_entry.id   AF-A0AAX0ZE74-F1
#
_cell.length_a   1.000
_cell.length_b   1.000
_cell.length_c   1.000
_cell.angle_alpha   90.00
_cell.angle_beta   90.00
_cell.angle_gamma   90.00
#
_symmetry.space_group_name_H-M   'P 1'
#
loop_
_entity.id
_entity.type
_entity.pdbx_description
1 polymer ?
#
loop_
_entity_poly.entity_id
_entity_poly.type
_entity_poly.pdbx_seq_one_letter_code
_entity_poly.pdbx_strand_id
1 'polypeptide(L)'
;MKKFSKVLLATTLATGTLLGTQAIAPVATTNATTTPWYVYNGQTQYGGAFFLNSHFKNAVQHRGLSFNGYKISAPFNTKNIKYQKVNDQSIAVVSGKTASSITFPVSKGTSIEKVKATYGKPTKVFESEQGTVYRYQYKNATLEFTEAYHQVTMITVFNGR
;
A
#
# COMPACT_ATOMS: atom_id res chain seq x y z
N MET A 1 -32.06 -31.20 -0.84
CA MET A 1 -30.64 -30.94 -0.50
C MET A 1 -29.93 -30.38 -1.73
N LYS A 2 -29.37 -29.16 -1.64
CA LYS A 2 -28.74 -28.43 -2.75
C LYS A 2 -27.29 -28.92 -2.93
N LYS A 3 -26.92 -29.39 -4.11
CA LYS A 3 -25.54 -29.80 -4.44
C LYS A 3 -24.79 -28.59 -5.02
N PHE A 4 -23.70 -28.21 -4.35
CA PHE A 4 -22.81 -27.12 -4.72
C PHE A 4 -22.01 -27.45 -5.98
N SER A 5 -22.10 -26.58 -6.99
CA SER A 5 -21.28 -26.65 -8.20
C SER A 5 -19.88 -26.06 -7.91
N LYS A 6 -18.84 -26.84 -8.19
CA LYS A 6 -17.44 -26.40 -8.16
C LYS A 6 -17.14 -25.71 -9.49
N VAL A 7 -16.84 -24.42 -9.47
CA VAL A 7 -16.40 -23.66 -10.65
C VAL A 7 -14.87 -23.77 -10.75
N LEU A 8 -14.39 -24.22 -11.91
CA LEU A 8 -13.00 -24.45 -12.26
C LEU A 8 -12.22 -23.12 -12.38
N LEU A 9 -11.03 -23.08 -11.77
CA LEU A 9 -9.96 -22.14 -12.09
C LEU A 9 -9.44 -22.44 -13.50
N ALA A 10 -9.46 -21.45 -14.40
CA ALA A 10 -8.66 -21.47 -15.61
C ALA A 10 -8.36 -20.04 -16.06
N THR A 11 -7.11 -19.61 -15.92
CA THR A 11 -6.51 -18.64 -16.85
C THR A 11 -5.06 -19.05 -17.07
N THR A 12 -4.87 -19.96 -18.03
CA THR A 12 -3.60 -20.14 -18.72
C THR A 12 -3.37 -18.90 -19.58
N LEU A 13 -2.32 -18.12 -19.28
CA LEU A 13 -1.80 -17.14 -20.23
C LEU A 13 -1.16 -17.91 -21.39
N ALA A 14 -1.82 -17.94 -22.54
CA ALA A 14 -1.20 -18.34 -23.79
C ALA A 14 -0.71 -17.10 -24.53
N THR A 15 0.59 -16.83 -24.45
CA THR A 15 1.30 -15.95 -25.38
C THR A 15 1.52 -16.71 -26.68
N GLY A 16 0.75 -16.35 -27.72
CA GLY A 16 0.95 -16.83 -29.08
C GLY A 16 0.98 -15.64 -30.03
N THR A 17 2.17 -15.27 -30.49
CA THR A 17 2.36 -14.33 -31.60
C THR A 17 2.06 -15.05 -32.91
N LEU A 18 1.07 -14.55 -33.67
CA LEU A 18 0.88 -14.88 -35.08
C LEU A 18 0.86 -13.57 -35.87
N LEU A 19 1.87 -13.41 -36.72
CA LEU A 19 2.00 -12.32 -37.68
C LEU A 19 0.96 -12.52 -38.79
N GLY A 20 0.02 -11.59 -38.92
CA GLY A 20 -0.92 -11.48 -40.02
C GLY A 20 -1.09 -10.02 -40.40
N THR A 21 -0.63 -9.65 -41.60
CA THR A 21 -0.70 -8.29 -42.15
C THR A 21 -2.13 -7.95 -42.55
N GLN A 22 -2.83 -7.12 -41.77
CA GLN A 22 -3.91 -6.24 -42.25
C GLN A 22 -3.84 -4.91 -41.48
N ALA A 23 -3.83 -3.79 -42.20
CA ALA A 23 -3.77 -2.45 -41.64
C ALA A 23 -5.07 -2.13 -40.88
N ILE A 24 -5.00 -2.21 -39.56
CA ILE A 24 -6.08 -1.77 -38.67
C ILE A 24 -5.73 -0.35 -38.24
N ALA A 25 -6.63 0.60 -38.52
CA ALA A 25 -6.51 1.97 -38.04
C ALA A 25 -6.20 1.98 -36.54
N PRO A 26 -5.33 2.90 -36.05
CA PRO A 26 -5.02 2.96 -34.63
C PRO A 26 -6.29 3.33 -33.88
N VAL A 27 -6.91 2.33 -33.23
CA VAL A 27 -7.85 2.59 -32.15
C VAL A 27 -7.02 3.37 -31.13
N ALA A 28 -7.39 4.63 -30.93
CA ALA A 28 -6.84 5.45 -29.88
C ALA A 28 -7.11 4.71 -28.56
N THR A 29 -6.11 3.98 -28.07
CA THR A 29 -6.07 3.52 -26.69
C THR A 29 -6.02 4.78 -25.86
N THR A 30 -7.19 5.22 -25.40
CA THR A 30 -7.29 6.16 -24.29
C THR A 30 -6.56 5.48 -23.14
N ASN A 31 -5.31 5.88 -22.91
CA ASN A 31 -4.55 5.51 -21.73
C ASN A 31 -5.30 6.12 -20.55
N ALA A 32 -6.30 5.41 -20.03
CA ALA A 32 -6.86 5.71 -18.74
C ALA A 32 -5.67 5.75 -17.78
N THR A 33 -5.37 6.92 -17.22
CA THR A 33 -4.31 7.09 -16.23
C THR A 33 -4.64 6.15 -15.08
N THR A 34 -4.04 4.96 -15.08
CA THR A 34 -4.25 3.99 -14.01
C THR A 34 -3.54 4.54 -12.79
N THR A 35 -4.31 5.06 -11.83
CA THR A 35 -3.77 5.37 -10.50
C THR A 35 -3.04 4.13 -10.01
N PRO A 36 -1.77 4.20 -9.57
CA PRO A 36 -1.07 3.02 -9.12
C PRO A 36 -1.75 2.48 -7.86
N TRP A 37 -2.17 1.21 -7.91
CA TRP A 37 -2.83 0.52 -6.81
C TRP A 37 -1.92 -0.54 -6.20
N TYR A 38 -1.90 -0.64 -4.88
CA TYR A 38 -1.21 -1.71 -4.16
C TYR A 38 -2.17 -2.37 -3.17
N VAL A 39 -2.36 -3.68 -3.31
CA VAL A 39 -3.25 -4.47 -2.46
C VAL A 39 -2.43 -5.41 -1.58
N TYR A 40 -2.67 -5.34 -0.28
CA TYR A 40 -2.10 -6.24 0.71
C TYR A 40 -3.22 -7.00 1.44
N ASN A 41 -3.10 -8.32 1.52
CA ASN A 41 -4.01 -9.17 2.27
C ASN A 41 -3.22 -10.05 3.24
N GLY A 42 -3.73 -10.21 4.46
CA GLY A 42 -3.07 -10.96 5.53
C GLY A 42 -2.37 -10.08 6.55
N GLN A 43 -1.41 -10.67 7.27
CA GLN A 43 -0.61 -10.04 8.32
C GLN A 43 0.65 -9.42 7.75
N THR A 44 0.96 -8.18 8.10
CA THR A 44 2.14 -7.44 7.63
C THR A 44 3.45 -7.81 8.34
N GLN A 45 3.38 -8.25 9.61
CA GLN A 45 4.55 -8.66 10.39
C GLN A 45 5.33 -9.84 9.77
N TYR A 46 4.66 -10.64 8.93
CA TYR A 46 5.25 -11.77 8.21
C TYR A 46 5.43 -11.51 6.71
N GLY A 47 5.09 -10.31 6.23
CA GLY A 47 5.09 -9.95 4.81
C GLY A 47 6.46 -9.61 4.21
N GLY A 48 7.54 -9.75 4.99
CA GLY A 48 8.88 -9.33 4.59
C GLY A 48 8.97 -7.81 4.31
N ALA A 49 9.88 -7.43 3.41
CA ALA A 49 10.18 -6.02 3.10
C ALA A 49 9.38 -5.45 1.91
N PHE A 50 8.11 -5.82 1.79
CA PHE A 50 7.24 -5.41 0.66
C PHE A 50 7.14 -3.88 0.49
N PHE A 51 7.26 -3.14 1.60
CA PHE A 51 7.24 -1.69 1.61
C PHE A 51 8.46 -1.06 0.92
N LEU A 52 9.50 -1.83 0.57
CA LEU A 52 10.62 -1.32 -0.23
C LEU A 52 10.34 -1.40 -1.74
N ASN A 53 9.23 -2.01 -2.15
CA ASN A 53 8.83 -2.12 -3.55
C ASN A 53 8.41 -0.75 -4.12
N SER A 54 8.87 -0.42 -5.32
CA SER A 54 8.52 0.83 -6.01
C SER A 54 7.01 0.98 -6.24
N HIS A 55 6.28 -0.12 -6.50
CA HIS A 55 4.82 -0.10 -6.62
C HIS A 55 4.13 0.31 -5.32
N PHE A 56 4.61 -0.17 -4.17
CA PHE A 56 4.08 0.25 -2.87
C PHE A 56 4.30 1.76 -2.66
N LYS A 57 5.53 2.24 -2.89
CA LYS A 57 5.87 3.67 -2.79
C LYS A 57 4.99 4.53 -3.70
N ASN A 58 4.83 4.14 -4.96
CA ASN A 58 4.00 4.86 -5.92
C ASN A 58 2.52 4.86 -5.47
N ALA A 59 2.00 3.73 -5.00
CA ALA A 59 0.64 3.66 -4.50
C ALA A 59 0.42 4.56 -3.27
N VAL A 60 1.38 4.66 -2.34
CA VAL A 60 1.32 5.63 -1.22
C VAL A 60 1.17 7.06 -1.75
N GLN A 61 2.04 7.48 -2.68
CA GLN A 61 2.06 8.84 -3.22
C GLN A 61 0.74 9.24 -3.91
N HIS A 62 0.03 8.27 -4.46
CA HIS A 62 -1.22 8.45 -5.19
C HIS A 62 -2.48 7.99 -4.42
N ARG A 63 -2.38 7.72 -3.11
CA ARG A 63 -3.51 7.25 -2.28
C ARG A 63 -4.17 5.96 -2.78
N GLY A 64 -3.38 5.08 -3.39
CA GLY A 64 -3.80 3.83 -4.02
C GLY A 64 -3.58 2.58 -3.17
N LEU A 65 -3.48 2.70 -1.84
CA LEU A 65 -3.31 1.53 -0.98
C LEU A 65 -4.63 0.87 -0.63
N SER A 66 -4.66 -0.46 -0.65
CA SER A 66 -5.71 -1.25 -0.01
C SER A 66 -5.12 -2.34 0.88
N PHE A 67 -5.59 -2.42 2.12
CA PHE A 67 -5.17 -3.42 3.09
C PHE A 67 -6.40 -4.16 3.60
N ASN A 68 -6.45 -5.48 3.40
CA ASN A 68 -7.55 -6.34 3.83
C ASN A 68 -8.94 -5.80 3.43
N GLY A 69 -9.03 -5.29 2.19
CA GLY A 69 -10.24 -4.70 1.62
C GLY A 69 -10.55 -3.26 2.04
N TYR A 70 -9.77 -2.64 2.93
CA TYR A 70 -9.90 -1.22 3.26
C TYR A 70 -9.04 -0.37 2.34
N LYS A 71 -9.61 0.64 1.69
CA LYS A 71 -8.91 1.59 0.82
C LYS A 71 -8.43 2.77 1.65
N ILE A 72 -7.13 3.02 1.66
CA ILE A 72 -6.52 4.18 2.31
C ILE A 72 -6.54 5.31 1.28
N SER A 73 -7.68 5.98 1.15
CA SER A 73 -7.89 7.01 0.12
C SER A 73 -8.57 8.29 0.62
N ALA A 74 -9.23 8.26 1.78
CA ALA A 74 -9.84 9.46 2.35
C ALA A 74 -8.76 10.41 2.89
N PRO A 75 -8.92 11.73 2.79
CA PRO A 75 -8.07 12.66 3.53
C PRO A 75 -8.22 12.47 5.04
N PHE A 76 -7.18 12.79 5.80
CA PHE A 76 -7.19 12.71 7.24
C PHE A 76 -8.18 13.73 7.81
N ASN A 77 -9.15 13.23 8.59
CA ASN A 77 -10.15 14.05 9.27
C ASN A 77 -10.39 13.49 10.67
N THR A 78 -10.15 14.28 11.71
CA THR A 78 -10.28 13.83 13.10
C THR A 78 -11.74 13.69 13.57
N LYS A 79 -12.72 14.25 12.85
CA LYS A 79 -14.10 14.39 13.37
C LYS A 79 -15.00 13.15 13.16
N ASN A 80 -14.58 12.15 12.38
CA ASN A 80 -15.41 10.95 12.09
C ASN A 80 -14.57 9.67 11.88
N ILE A 81 -13.46 9.52 12.58
CA ILE A 81 -12.63 8.31 12.48
C ILE A 81 -13.08 7.25 13.47
N LYS A 82 -13.27 6.02 12.99
CA LYS A 82 -13.37 4.80 13.80
C LYS A 82 -12.12 3.97 13.60
N TYR A 83 -11.42 3.66 14.69
CA TYR A 83 -10.27 2.75 14.62
C TYR A 83 -10.73 1.31 14.55
N GLN A 84 -10.31 0.61 13.50
CA GLN A 84 -10.58 -0.80 13.31
C GLN A 84 -9.27 -1.57 13.35
N LYS A 85 -9.20 -2.58 14.22
CA LYS A 85 -8.13 -3.58 14.16
C LYS A 85 -8.49 -4.65 13.14
N VAL A 86 -7.59 -4.94 12.21
CA VAL A 86 -7.71 -6.00 11.20
C VAL A 86 -6.38 -6.72 11.13
N ASN A 87 -6.37 -8.00 11.51
CA ASN A 87 -5.13 -8.75 11.70
C ASN A 87 -4.19 -8.00 12.69
N ASP A 88 -3.01 -7.61 12.21
CA ASP A 88 -2.00 -6.84 12.91
C ASP A 88 -2.03 -5.33 12.59
N GLN A 89 -3.02 -4.87 11.84
CA GLN A 89 -3.15 -3.48 11.38
C GLN A 89 -4.17 -2.71 12.21
N SER A 90 -3.86 -1.44 12.46
CA SER A 90 -4.79 -0.44 12.99
C SER A 90 -5.20 0.52 11.88
N ILE A 91 -6.48 0.57 11.54
CA ILE A 91 -7.01 1.31 10.39
C ILE A 91 -7.95 2.42 10.90
N ALA A 92 -7.68 3.67 10.52
CA ALA A 92 -8.55 4.80 10.80
C ALA A 92 -9.65 4.90 9.73
N VAL A 93 -10.79 4.25 9.96
CA VAL A 93 -11.91 4.16 9.02
C VAL A 93 -12.75 5.44 9.09
N VAL A 94 -13.02 6.03 7.92
CA VAL A 94 -13.87 7.22 7.79
C VAL A 94 -15.31 6.82 7.45
N SER A 95 -15.50 5.87 6.54
CA SER A 95 -16.81 5.33 6.18
C SER A 95 -16.68 4.01 5.44
N GLY A 96 -17.49 3.01 5.80
CA GLY A 96 -17.47 1.69 5.16
C GLY A 96 -16.07 1.06 5.11
N LYS A 97 -15.56 0.82 3.89
CA LYS A 97 -14.21 0.31 3.62
C LYS A 97 -13.22 1.41 3.19
N THR A 98 -13.53 2.67 3.44
CA THR A 98 -12.67 3.81 3.15
C THR A 98 -12.04 4.32 4.44
N ALA A 99 -10.71 4.45 4.45
CA ALA A 99 -9.91 4.87 5.59
C ALA A 99 -8.99 6.03 5.23
N SER A 100 -8.59 6.78 6.26
CA SER A 100 -7.67 7.92 6.12
C SER A 100 -6.22 7.57 6.46
N SER A 101 -6.01 6.55 7.29
CA SER A 101 -4.68 6.09 7.64
C SER A 101 -4.66 4.63 8.04
N ILE A 102 -3.46 4.06 8.02
CA ILE A 102 -3.18 2.71 8.51
C ILE A 102 -1.82 2.71 9.22
N THR A 103 -1.75 2.02 10.34
CA THR A 103 -0.52 1.70 11.06
C THR A 103 -0.38 0.20 11.13
N PHE A 104 0.81 -0.31 10.85
CA PHE A 104 1.06 -1.75 10.84
C PHE A 104 2.51 -2.10 11.18
N PRO A 105 2.75 -3.22 11.87
CA PRO A 105 4.09 -3.72 12.11
C PRO A 105 4.67 -4.35 10.85
N VAL A 106 6.00 -4.40 10.76
CA VAL A 106 6.71 -5.12 9.70
C VAL A 106 7.67 -6.14 10.28
N SER A 107 8.09 -7.08 9.44
CA SER A 107 9.10 -8.06 9.83
C SER A 107 10.40 -7.35 10.20
N LYS A 108 10.99 -7.80 11.31
CA LYS A 108 12.32 -7.36 11.77
C LYS A 108 13.38 -7.68 10.70
N GLY A 109 14.42 -6.87 10.65
CA GLY A 109 15.60 -7.08 9.79
C GLY A 109 15.77 -6.10 8.64
N THR A 110 14.87 -5.14 8.44
CA THR A 110 15.11 -4.04 7.49
C THR A 110 15.72 -2.85 8.23
N SER A 111 16.91 -2.42 7.84
CA SER A 111 17.54 -1.22 8.42
C SER A 111 16.96 0.07 7.82
N ILE A 112 17.08 1.18 8.55
CA ILE A 112 16.61 2.47 8.06
C ILE A 112 17.43 2.98 6.87
N GLU A 113 18.70 2.58 6.73
CA GLU A 113 19.55 2.92 5.57
C GLU A 113 18.94 2.39 4.28
N LYS A 114 18.40 1.16 4.31
CA LYS A 114 17.72 0.59 3.16
C LYS A 114 16.44 1.35 2.81
N VAL A 115 15.70 1.83 3.82
CA VAL A 115 14.57 2.73 3.60
C VAL A 115 15.03 4.04 2.95
N LYS A 116 16.06 4.68 3.48
CA LYS A 116 16.62 5.93 2.93
C LYS A 116 17.08 5.75 1.47
N ALA A 117 17.65 4.59 1.12
CA ALA A 117 18.01 4.27 -0.26
C ALA A 117 16.78 4.17 -1.19
N THR A 118 15.67 3.61 -0.73
CA THR A 118 14.43 3.50 -1.53
C THR A 118 13.62 4.81 -1.59
N TYR A 119 13.57 5.54 -0.48
CA TYR A 119 12.65 6.67 -0.27
C TYR A 119 13.32 8.03 -0.38
N GLY A 120 14.65 8.08 -0.30
CA GLY A 120 15.42 9.32 -0.26
C GLY A 120 15.62 9.83 1.17
N LYS A 121 15.82 11.15 1.30
CA LYS A 121 15.98 11.80 2.60
C LYS A 121 14.61 11.99 3.28
N PRO A 122 14.47 11.68 4.59
CA PRO A 122 13.25 12.00 5.33
C PRO A 122 13.05 13.52 5.41
N THR A 123 11.80 13.96 5.39
CA THR A 123 11.43 15.37 5.60
C THR A 123 11.55 15.78 7.06
N LYS A 124 11.34 14.85 8.00
CA LYS A 124 11.52 15.08 9.43
C LYS A 124 11.98 13.81 10.13
N VAL A 125 12.80 13.96 11.16
CA VAL A 125 13.19 12.89 12.08
C VAL A 125 12.88 13.36 13.50
N PHE A 126 12.28 12.50 14.33
CA PHE A 126 11.93 12.81 15.72
C PHE A 126 11.78 11.52 16.54
N GLU A 127 11.94 11.61 17.86
CA GLU A 127 11.74 10.48 18.77
C GLU A 127 10.25 10.31 19.14
N SER A 128 9.82 9.06 19.30
CA SER A 128 8.55 8.68 19.92
C SER A 128 8.77 7.61 20.99
N GLU A 129 7.72 7.29 21.75
CA GLU A 129 7.78 6.19 22.74
C GLU A 129 8.12 4.83 22.12
N GLN A 130 7.90 4.67 20.80
CA GLN A 130 8.13 3.44 20.06
C GLN A 130 9.50 3.41 19.34
N GLY A 131 10.27 4.50 19.39
CA GLY A 131 11.58 4.64 18.75
C GLY A 131 11.68 5.87 17.86
N THR A 132 12.73 5.92 17.03
CA THR A 132 12.99 7.05 16.14
C THR A 132 12.09 6.99 14.91
N VAL A 133 11.35 8.06 14.63
CA VAL A 133 10.43 8.16 13.50
C VAL A 133 11.06 8.95 12.36
N TYR A 134 11.06 8.35 11.17
CA TYR A 134 11.51 8.94 9.91
C TYR A 134 10.31 9.22 9.02
N ARG A 135 9.96 10.51 8.90
CA ARG A 135 8.81 10.97 8.13
C ARG A 135 9.21 11.33 6.70
N TYR A 136 8.38 10.92 5.74
CA TYR A 136 8.44 11.28 4.33
C TYR A 136 7.10 11.89 3.93
N GLN A 137 7.12 13.17 3.55
CA GLN A 137 5.90 13.89 3.15
C GLN A 137 5.83 14.03 1.64
N TYR A 138 4.70 13.62 1.08
CA TYR A 138 4.34 13.78 -0.33
C TYR A 138 3.15 14.72 -0.44
N LYS A 139 2.85 15.19 -1.66
CA LYS A 139 1.73 16.09 -1.95
C LYS A 139 0.40 15.63 -1.32
N ASN A 140 0.14 14.33 -1.35
CA ASN A 140 -1.15 13.75 -0.98
C ASN A 140 -1.11 12.79 0.21
N ALA A 141 0.09 12.45 0.71
CA ALA A 141 0.27 11.41 1.71
C ALA A 141 1.53 11.64 2.55
N THR A 142 1.53 11.12 3.77
CA THR A 142 2.68 11.07 4.67
C THR A 142 2.95 9.62 5.01
N LEU A 143 4.21 9.22 4.90
CA LEU A 143 4.71 7.90 5.25
C LEU A 143 5.70 8.03 6.40
N GLU A 144 5.50 7.26 7.46
CA GLU A 144 6.38 7.25 8.63
C GLU A 144 6.91 5.85 8.85
N PHE A 145 8.22 5.75 9.04
CA PHE A 145 8.91 4.54 9.46
C PHE A 145 9.42 4.73 10.88
N THR A 146 9.02 3.86 11.80
CA THR A 146 9.57 3.83 13.15
C THR A 146 10.68 2.81 13.22
N GLU A 147 11.85 3.25 13.65
CA GLU A 147 13.03 2.43 13.91
C GLU A 147 13.17 2.17 15.42
N ALA A 148 13.34 0.91 15.79
CA ALA A 148 13.74 0.51 17.12
C ALA A 148 14.72 -0.67 17.01
N TYR A 149 15.72 -0.73 17.90
CA TYR A 149 16.75 -1.77 17.86
C TYR A 149 17.46 -1.86 16.49
N HIS A 150 17.75 -0.69 15.88
CA HIS A 150 18.40 -0.56 14.56
C HIS A 150 17.64 -1.19 13.39
N GLN A 151 16.34 -1.37 13.53
CA GLN A 151 15.49 -1.99 12.53
C GLN A 151 14.15 -1.27 12.46
N VAL A 152 13.57 -1.21 11.26
CA VAL A 152 12.20 -0.72 11.06
C VAL A 152 11.24 -1.73 11.69
N THR A 153 10.40 -1.25 12.59
CA THR A 153 9.42 -2.08 13.32
C THR A 153 7.99 -1.75 12.96
N MET A 154 7.72 -0.51 12.56
CA MET A 154 6.37 -0.03 12.30
C MET A 154 6.34 0.94 11.13
N ILE A 155 5.25 0.89 10.37
CA ILE A 155 4.96 1.83 9.29
C ILE A 155 3.60 2.44 9.52
N THR A 156 3.50 3.76 9.35
CA THR A 156 2.23 4.47 9.31
C THR A 156 2.08 5.24 8.00
N VAL A 157 0.91 5.11 7.38
CA VAL A 157 0.53 5.87 6.18
C VAL A 157 -0.65 6.76 6.52
N PHE A 158 -0.53 8.06 6.25
CA PHE A 158 -1.62 9.03 6.33
C PHE A 158 -1.90 9.63 4.96
N ASN A 159 -3.16 9.87 4.64
CA ASN A 159 -3.52 10.64 3.46
C ASN A 159 -3.86 12.08 3.82
N GLY A 160 -3.07 13.04 3.34
CA GLY A 160 -3.34 14.48 3.52
C GLY A 160 -3.14 14.94 4.97
N ARG A 161 -2.01 15.60 5.20
CA ARG A 161 -1.75 16.38 6.41
C ARG A 161 -1.08 17.69 6.01
#